data_AF-A0A538C410-F1
#
_entry.id   AF-A0A538C410-F1
#
_cell.length_a   1.000
_cell.length_b   1.000
_cell.length_c   1.000
_cell.angle_alpha   90.00
_cell.angle_beta   90.00
_cell.angle_gamma   90.00
#
_symmetry.space_group_name_H-M   'P 1'
#
loop_
_entity.id
_entity.type
_entity.pdbx_description
1 polymer ?
#
loop_
_entity_poly.entity_id
_entity_poly.type
_entity_poly.pdbx_seq_one_letter_code
_entity_poly.pdbx_strand_id
1 'polypeptide(L)'
;MSDPNLYVFNAGISNDRACDLAGCAHGDSMVLGFSTSSSTAFPASQMVSKIGAGAQSSFVLVKQSTTFDNDFSCSPTCRWGDYGGATPDPTKKGGATGEVWLTNEWTNGTNQTWNWEATP
;
A
#
# COMPACT_ATOMS: atom_id res chain seq x y z
N MET A 1 16.45 3.48 1.48
CA MET A 1 15.80 4.34 0.46
C MET A 1 16.63 5.61 0.35
N SER A 2 17.38 5.79 -0.74
CA SER A 2 18.26 6.96 -0.93
C SER A 2 18.42 7.33 -2.40
N ASP A 3 17.47 6.94 -3.26
CA ASP A 3 17.46 7.39 -4.66
C ASP A 3 16.82 8.79 -4.70
N PRO A 4 17.57 9.85 -5.07
CA PRO A 4 17.04 11.21 -5.10
C PRO A 4 15.93 11.41 -6.14
N ASN A 5 15.71 10.45 -7.05
CA ASN A 5 14.65 10.50 -8.05
C ASN A 5 13.43 9.67 -7.67
N LEU A 6 13.47 8.89 -6.58
CA LEU A 6 12.35 8.09 -6.11
C LEU A 6 11.64 8.80 -4.97
N TYR A 7 10.40 9.20 -5.21
CA TYR A 7 9.50 9.68 -4.18
C TYR A 7 8.68 8.50 -3.65
N VAL A 8 8.58 8.38 -2.32
CA VAL A 8 7.75 7.38 -1.63
C VAL A 8 6.83 8.10 -0.65
N PHE A 9 5.53 7.87 -0.77
CA PHE A 9 4.50 8.64 -0.04
C PHE A 9 3.20 7.82 0.10
N ASN A 10 2.16 8.37 0.73
CA ASN A 10 0.88 7.70 1.00
C ASN A 10 1.03 6.32 1.67
N ALA A 11 1.92 6.23 2.65
CA ALA A 11 2.19 4.99 3.36
C ALA A 11 1.03 4.61 4.29
N GLY A 12 0.60 3.36 4.21
CA GLY A 12 -0.28 2.71 5.16
C GLY A 12 0.34 1.40 5.60
N ILE A 13 0.54 1.23 6.90
CA ILE A 13 1.10 0.00 7.50
C ILE A 13 0.13 -0.58 8.49
N SER A 14 0.01 -1.90 8.49
CA SER A 14 -0.66 -2.65 9.54
C SER A 14 0.08 -3.94 9.85
N ASN A 15 -0.12 -4.43 11.07
CA ASN A 15 0.22 -5.80 11.38
C ASN A 15 -0.85 -6.75 10.84
N ASP A 16 -0.55 -8.05 10.83
CA ASP A 16 -1.45 -9.12 10.39
C ASP A 16 -2.35 -9.64 11.51
N ARG A 17 -2.55 -8.87 12.59
CA ARG A 17 -3.24 -9.35 13.80
C ARG A 17 -4.74 -9.48 13.54
N ALA A 18 -5.24 -10.70 13.50
CA ALA A 18 -6.67 -10.99 13.38
C ALA A 18 -7.30 -11.20 14.76
N CYS A 19 -8.27 -10.36 15.13
CA CYS A 19 -9.00 -10.45 16.41
C CYS A 19 -10.51 -10.44 16.17
N ASP A 20 -11.20 -11.36 16.81
CA ASP A 20 -12.67 -11.43 16.88
C ASP A 20 -13.12 -11.59 18.35
N LEU A 21 -14.42 -11.83 18.56
CA LEU A 21 -14.97 -12.05 19.91
C LEU A 21 -14.46 -13.34 20.59
N ALA A 22 -13.89 -14.29 19.84
CA ALA A 22 -13.34 -15.54 20.36
C ALA A 22 -11.83 -15.45 20.69
N GLY A 23 -11.16 -14.36 20.28
CA GLY A 23 -9.76 -14.08 20.61
C GLY A 23 -8.95 -13.62 19.41
N CYS A 24 -7.64 -13.49 19.62
CA CYS A 24 -6.69 -13.00 18.61
C CYS A 24 -5.74 -14.10 18.12
N ALA A 25 -5.29 -13.98 16.87
CA ALA A 25 -4.20 -14.75 16.26
C ALA A 25 -3.25 -13.79 15.51
N HIS A 26 -2.02 -14.26 15.27
CA HIS A 26 -0.96 -13.52 14.54
C HIS A 26 -0.62 -12.15 15.16
N GLY A 27 0.07 -11.28 14.41
CA GLY A 27 0.41 -9.92 14.81
C GLY A 27 1.90 -9.63 14.92
N ASP A 28 2.76 -10.59 14.57
CA ASP A 28 4.21 -10.40 14.50
C ASP A 28 4.69 -10.03 13.09
N SER A 29 3.79 -10.06 12.09
CA SER A 29 4.10 -9.73 10.70
C SER A 29 3.41 -8.43 10.29
N MET A 30 3.91 -7.79 9.22
CA MET A 30 3.35 -6.54 8.71
C MET A 30 3.34 -6.50 7.19
N VAL A 31 2.39 -5.72 6.67
CA VAL A 31 2.39 -5.24 5.29
C VAL A 31 2.32 -3.71 5.32
N LEU A 32 3.20 -3.09 4.52
CA LEU A 32 3.25 -1.67 4.30
C LEU A 32 2.97 -1.42 2.81
N GLY A 33 1.85 -0.79 2.51
CA GLY A 33 1.50 -0.27 1.19
C GLY A 33 1.87 1.19 1.08
N PHE A 34 2.31 1.63 -0.09
CA PHE A 34 2.72 3.01 -0.35
C PHE A 34 2.64 3.32 -1.85
N SER A 35 2.67 4.61 -2.17
CA SER A 35 2.86 5.08 -3.54
C SER A 35 4.32 5.40 -3.82
N THR A 36 4.75 5.20 -5.07
CA THR A 36 6.03 5.66 -5.58
C THR A 36 5.89 6.46 -6.85
N SER A 37 6.73 7.46 -7.08
CA SER A 37 6.85 8.15 -8.38
C SER A 37 8.29 8.59 -8.65
N SER A 38 8.59 8.92 -9.91
CA SER A 38 9.88 9.50 -10.31
C SER A 38 9.73 10.43 -11.53
N SER A 39 10.83 11.03 -11.97
CA SER A 39 10.88 11.81 -13.21
C SER A 39 10.66 10.98 -14.48
N THR A 40 10.73 9.65 -14.39
CA THR A 40 10.63 8.72 -15.54
C THR A 40 9.51 7.70 -15.39
N ALA A 41 8.77 7.70 -14.28
CA ALA A 41 7.69 6.74 -14.01
C ALA A 41 6.50 7.42 -13.33
N PHE A 42 5.30 7.09 -13.82
CA PHE A 42 4.05 7.52 -13.21
C PHE A 42 3.86 6.90 -11.81
N PRO A 43 3.01 7.51 -10.96
CA PRO A 43 2.71 6.97 -9.65
C PRO A 43 2.28 5.49 -9.68
N ALA A 44 2.81 4.70 -8.75
CA ALA A 44 2.48 3.29 -8.61
C ALA A 44 2.23 2.95 -7.15
N SER A 45 1.16 2.20 -6.88
CA SER A 45 0.98 1.54 -5.61
C SER A 45 1.92 0.34 -5.55
N GLN A 46 2.72 0.29 -4.49
CA GLN A 46 3.65 -0.78 -4.19
C GLN A 46 3.47 -1.21 -2.73
N MET A 47 4.03 -2.36 -2.39
CA MET A 47 4.06 -2.85 -1.03
C MET A 47 5.38 -3.51 -0.68
N VAL A 48 5.60 -3.62 0.63
CA VAL A 48 6.60 -4.49 1.24
C VAL A 48 5.98 -5.19 2.43
N SER A 49 6.62 -6.25 2.88
CA SER A 49 6.21 -7.04 4.04
C SER A 49 7.41 -7.43 4.89
N LYS A 50 7.13 -7.85 6.11
CA LYS A 50 8.10 -8.42 7.03
C LYS A 50 7.41 -9.40 7.96
N ILE A 51 8.04 -10.56 8.18
CA ILE A 51 7.61 -11.58 9.13
C ILE A 51 8.50 -11.53 10.37
N GLY A 52 7.92 -11.24 11.54
CA GLY A 52 8.63 -11.15 12.81
C GLY A 52 9.84 -10.22 12.77
N ALA A 53 11.00 -10.74 13.19
CA ALA A 53 12.28 -10.00 13.15
C ALA A 53 13.00 -10.09 11.80
N GLY A 54 12.44 -10.79 10.81
CA GLY A 54 13.05 -11.02 9.50
C GLY A 54 13.40 -9.75 8.71
N ALA A 55 14.12 -9.92 7.61
CA ALA A 55 14.37 -8.82 6.68
C ALA A 55 13.06 -8.36 6.03
N GLN A 56 12.97 -7.08 5.70
CA GLN A 56 11.89 -6.57 4.85
C GLN A 56 12.05 -7.14 3.44
N SER A 57 10.94 -7.47 2.78
CA SER A 57 10.94 -7.84 1.37
C SER A 57 11.36 -6.68 0.45
N SER A 58 11.70 -7.02 -0.79
CA SER A 58 11.82 -6.04 -1.88
C SER A 58 10.46 -5.43 -2.20
N PHE A 59 10.46 -4.30 -2.90
CA PHE A 59 9.22 -3.68 -3.35
C PHE A 59 8.47 -4.61 -4.31
N VAL A 60 7.17 -4.74 -4.09
CA VAL A 60 6.24 -5.48 -4.95
C VAL A 60 5.28 -4.49 -5.60
N LEU A 61 5.20 -4.51 -6.94
CA LEU A 61 4.23 -3.71 -7.67
C LEU A 61 2.82 -4.24 -7.42
N VAL A 62 1.93 -3.38 -6.92
CA VAL A 62 0.51 -3.69 -6.71
C VAL A 62 -0.31 -3.13 -7.88
N LYS A 63 -0.10 -1.85 -8.22
CA LYS A 63 -0.84 -1.19 -9.28
C LYS A 63 -0.04 -0.03 -9.89
N GLN A 64 0.07 -0.03 -11.22
CA GLN A 64 0.74 1.05 -11.96
C GLN A 64 -0.30 2.03 -12.52
N SER A 65 -0.11 3.33 -12.29
CA SER A 65 -0.86 4.37 -13.01
C SER A 65 -0.36 4.51 -14.44
N THR A 66 -1.26 4.80 -15.37
CA THR A 66 -0.94 4.90 -16.80
C THR A 66 -0.60 6.32 -17.25
N THR A 67 -0.84 7.32 -16.40
CA THR A 67 -0.63 8.75 -16.67
C THR A 67 -0.58 9.54 -15.36
N PHE A 68 -0.43 10.86 -15.43
CA PHE A 68 -0.67 11.80 -14.32
C PHE A 68 -2.17 12.04 -14.11
N ASP A 69 -2.54 12.49 -12.91
CA ASP A 69 -3.93 12.84 -12.61
C ASP A 69 -4.35 14.16 -13.24
N ASN A 70 -5.57 14.17 -13.79
CA ASN A 70 -6.18 15.34 -14.39
C ASN A 70 -7.69 15.29 -14.19
N ASP A 71 -8.18 15.83 -13.08
CA ASP A 71 -9.60 15.89 -12.76
C ASP A 71 -10.27 17.20 -13.21
N PHE A 72 -9.60 17.98 -14.07
CA PHE A 72 -10.02 19.30 -14.56
C PHE A 72 -10.12 20.41 -13.47
N SER A 73 -9.73 20.13 -12.22
CA SER A 73 -9.69 21.13 -11.14
C SER A 73 -8.36 21.89 -11.07
N CYS A 74 -7.36 21.46 -11.84
CA CYS A 74 -5.98 21.90 -11.77
C CYS A 74 -5.41 22.26 -13.17
N SER A 75 -4.39 23.13 -13.23
CA SER A 75 -3.63 23.41 -14.45
C SER A 75 -2.16 23.71 -14.13
N PRO A 76 -1.18 23.01 -14.74
CA PRO A 76 -1.34 21.95 -15.75
C PRO A 76 -1.53 20.52 -15.19
N THR A 77 -1.23 20.27 -13.91
CA THR A 77 -1.30 18.92 -13.28
C THR A 77 -1.87 18.97 -11.87
N CYS A 78 -2.55 17.91 -11.45
CA CYS A 78 -3.22 17.86 -10.16
C CYS A 78 -2.28 17.46 -9.03
N ARG A 79 -2.62 17.91 -7.81
CA ARG A 79 -1.94 17.45 -6.61
C ARG A 79 -2.24 15.96 -6.46
N TRP A 80 -1.20 15.17 -6.27
CA TRP A 80 -1.28 13.75 -5.99
C TRP A 80 -0.99 13.52 -4.51
N GLY A 81 -1.53 12.45 -3.93
CA GLY A 81 -1.10 12.03 -2.59
C GLY A 81 -2.17 12.18 -1.52
N ASP A 82 -3.43 11.88 -1.82
CA ASP A 82 -4.53 12.19 -0.92
C ASP A 82 -4.71 11.16 0.19
N TYR A 83 -4.51 9.88 -0.12
CA TYR A 83 -4.69 8.83 0.86
C TYR A 83 -3.91 7.54 0.54
N GLY A 84 -3.59 6.85 1.63
CA GLY A 84 -3.17 5.46 1.69
C GLY A 84 -3.54 4.92 3.07
N GLY A 85 -3.88 3.64 3.17
CA GLY A 85 -4.32 3.05 4.42
C GLY A 85 -4.09 1.56 4.47
N ALA A 86 -3.95 1.03 5.68
CA ALA A 86 -3.83 -0.39 5.91
C ALA A 86 -4.48 -0.76 7.26
N THR A 87 -5.18 -1.89 7.29
CA THR A 87 -5.81 -2.46 8.49
C THR A 87 -5.62 -3.98 8.48
N PRO A 88 -5.41 -4.65 9.63
CA PRO A 88 -5.49 -6.10 9.67
C PRO A 88 -6.86 -6.59 9.19
N ASP A 89 -6.91 -7.75 8.55
CA ASP A 89 -8.15 -8.50 8.40
C ASP A 89 -8.51 -9.19 9.72
N PRO A 90 -9.61 -8.82 10.40
CA PRO A 90 -9.98 -9.40 11.68
C PRO A 90 -10.40 -10.88 11.59
N THR A 91 -10.68 -11.39 10.39
CA THR A 91 -11.19 -12.74 10.13
C THR A 91 -10.10 -13.75 9.78
N LYS A 92 -8.89 -13.30 9.43
CA LYS A 92 -7.79 -14.17 8.96
C LYS A 92 -6.96 -14.72 10.10
N LYS A 93 -7.55 -15.65 10.84
CA LYS A 93 -6.95 -16.34 12.01
C LYS A 93 -6.31 -17.69 11.68
N GLY A 94 -6.43 -18.16 10.44
CA GLY A 94 -5.92 -19.47 10.01
C GLY A 94 -4.63 -19.33 9.19
N GLY A 95 -3.77 -20.35 9.24
CA GLY A 95 -2.51 -20.36 8.50
C GLY A 95 -1.30 -19.97 9.36
N ALA A 96 -0.19 -19.62 8.68
CA ALA A 96 1.05 -19.22 9.35
C ALA A 96 1.06 -17.73 9.74
N THR A 97 0.35 -16.90 8.99
CA THR A 97 0.22 -15.44 9.15
C THR A 97 -1.24 -15.05 8.96
N GLY A 98 -1.60 -13.86 9.44
CA GLY A 98 -2.85 -13.21 9.05
C GLY A 98 -2.68 -12.47 7.73
N GLU A 99 -3.63 -11.57 7.44
CA GLU A 99 -3.63 -10.76 6.22
C GLU A 99 -3.96 -9.30 6.55
N VAL A 100 -3.62 -8.42 5.61
CA VAL A 100 -3.81 -6.98 5.73
C VAL A 100 -4.61 -6.49 4.53
N TRP A 101 -5.66 -5.71 4.80
CA TRP A 101 -6.38 -4.93 3.80
C TRP A 101 -5.69 -3.59 3.62
N LEU A 102 -5.42 -3.22 2.38
CA LEU A 102 -4.77 -1.97 2.00
C LEU A 102 -5.56 -1.20 0.97
N THR A 103 -5.35 0.11 0.98
CA THR A 103 -5.89 1.03 -0.01
C THR A 103 -4.83 2.06 -0.42
N ASN A 104 -4.84 2.44 -1.69
CA ASN A 104 -4.07 3.56 -2.19
C ASN A 104 -4.74 4.20 -3.41
N GLU A 105 -4.43 5.47 -3.60
CA GLU A 105 -4.76 6.21 -4.81
C GLU A 105 -3.96 5.68 -6.03
N TRP A 106 -4.61 5.58 -7.19
CA TRP A 106 -3.98 5.36 -8.51
C TRP A 106 -4.77 6.11 -9.59
N THR A 107 -4.25 6.19 -10.82
CA THR A 107 -4.94 6.94 -11.88
C THR A 107 -4.75 6.33 -13.26
N ASN A 108 -5.78 6.53 -14.09
CA ASN A 108 -5.76 6.33 -15.53
C ASN A 108 -6.02 7.65 -16.29
N GLY A 109 -5.83 8.78 -15.62
CA GLY A 109 -6.18 10.13 -16.09
C GLY A 109 -7.34 10.74 -15.29
N THR A 110 -7.93 9.97 -14.37
CA THR A 110 -8.89 10.40 -13.37
C THR A 110 -8.56 9.71 -12.06
N ASN A 111 -8.86 10.35 -10.93
CA ASN A 111 -8.55 9.80 -9.61
C ASN A 111 -9.30 8.48 -9.37
N GLN A 112 -8.57 7.42 -9.00
CA GLN A 112 -9.11 6.09 -8.71
C GLN A 112 -8.56 5.57 -7.38
N THR A 113 -9.30 4.63 -6.79
CA THR A 113 -8.85 3.87 -5.62
C THR A 113 -8.49 2.45 -6.02
N TRP A 114 -7.39 1.92 -5.49
CA TRP A 114 -7.07 0.50 -5.54
C TRP A 114 -7.11 -0.08 -4.13
N ASN A 115 -7.98 -1.07 -3.92
CA ASN A 115 -8.05 -1.83 -2.67
C ASN A 115 -7.51 -3.23 -2.93
N TRP A 116 -6.72 -3.77 -2.01
CA TRP A 116 -6.21 -5.13 -2.10
C TRP A 116 -6.01 -5.75 -0.73
N GLU A 117 -6.03 -7.08 -0.69
CA GLU A 117 -5.62 -7.87 0.46
C GLU A 117 -4.22 -8.44 0.18
N ALA A 118 -3.38 -8.50 1.22
CA ALA A 118 -2.04 -9.05 1.12
C ALA A 118 -1.68 -9.91 2.33
N THR A 119 -1.04 -11.03 2.06
CA THR A 119 -0.36 -11.87 3.05
C THR A 119 1.09 -11.40 3.20
N PRO A 120 1.63 -11.28 4.43
CA PRO A 120 3.03 -10.92 4.68
C PRO A 120 4.07 -11.88 4.07
#